data_AF-M0IKY3-F1
#
_entry.id   AF-M0IKY3-F1
#
_cell.length_a   1.000
_cell.length_b   1.000
_cell.length_c   1.000
_cell.angle_alpha   90.00
_cell.angle_beta   90.00
_cell.angle_gamma   90.00
#
_symmetry.space_group_name_H-M   'P 1'
#
loop_
_entity.id
_entity.type
_entity.pdbx_description
1 polymer ?
#
loop_
_entity_poly.entity_id
_entity_poly.type
_entity_poly.pdbx_seq_one_letter_code
_entity_poly.pdbx_strand_id
1 'polypeptide(L)'
;MADIVLTRQKVSDGKVPRLKEWMSEIQNREDEAIETLKGGMHAETAFLEHTEDGDFLVYYMKADDIEQAYKAFEDSPHEIDKEHKAVMRDVLETGENVGDFELLYHLSNPEQR
;
A
#
# COMPACT_ATOMS: atom_id res chain seq x y z
N MET A 1 17.29 10.33 3.99
CA MET A 1 17.15 9.83 2.61
C MET A 1 15.84 9.07 2.61
N ALA A 2 14.98 9.27 1.62
CA ALA A 2 13.70 8.58 1.63
C ALA A 2 13.91 7.08 1.40
N ASP A 3 13.28 6.26 2.24
CA ASP A 3 13.14 4.83 2.02
C ASP A 3 12.14 4.57 0.90
N ILE A 4 12.48 3.59 0.06
CA ILE A 4 11.67 3.18 -1.08
C ILE A 4 11.53 1.69 -1.01
N VAL A 5 10.28 1.25 -0.86
CA VAL A 5 9.96 -0.15 -0.65
C VAL A 5 8.92 -0.58 -1.67
N LEU A 6 9.14 -1.76 -2.23
CA LEU A 6 8.14 -2.46 -3.01
C LEU A 6 7.72 -3.70 -2.22
N THR A 7 6.43 -3.84 -1.96
CA THR A 7 5.87 -5.06 -1.35
C THR A 7 5.02 -5.78 -2.37
N ARG A 8 4.97 -7.11 -2.27
CA ARG A 8 4.10 -7.96 -3.08
C ARG A 8 3.42 -8.95 -2.16
N GLN A 9 2.11 -8.89 -2.07
CA GLN A 9 1.29 -9.70 -1.16
C GLN A 9 0.29 -10.49 -1.98
N LYS A 10 0.13 -11.77 -1.68
CA LYS A 10 -0.81 -12.63 -2.42
C LYS A 10 -2.26 -12.32 -2.01
N VAL A 11 -3.09 -12.11 -3.01
CA VAL A 11 -4.54 -11.93 -2.85
C VAL A 11 -5.19 -13.30 -2.86
N SER A 12 -6.13 -13.52 -1.94
CA SER A 12 -6.94 -14.73 -1.89
C SER A 12 -7.80 -14.87 -3.16
N ASP A 13 -7.97 -16.10 -3.63
CA ASP A 13 -8.79 -16.41 -4.80
C ASP A 13 -10.19 -15.81 -4.72
N GLY A 14 -10.61 -15.13 -5.78
CA GLY A 14 -11.93 -14.51 -5.88
C GLY A 14 -12.13 -13.24 -5.03
N LYS A 15 -11.12 -12.77 -4.29
CA LYS A 15 -11.19 -11.53 -3.49
C LYS A 15 -10.77 -10.27 -4.25
N VAL A 16 -10.23 -10.40 -5.47
CA VAL A 16 -9.87 -9.28 -6.34
C VAL A 16 -11.00 -8.25 -6.52
N PRO A 17 -12.27 -8.63 -6.75
CA PRO A 17 -13.35 -7.65 -6.88
C PRO A 17 -13.53 -6.80 -5.63
N ARG A 18 -13.43 -7.40 -4.44
CA ARG A 18 -13.52 -6.70 -3.15
C ARG A 18 -12.33 -5.77 -2.93
N LEU A 19 -11.14 -6.22 -3.31
CA LEU A 19 -9.93 -5.40 -3.27
C LEU A 19 -10.06 -4.17 -4.18
N LYS A 20 -10.55 -4.34 -5.42
CA LYS A 20 -10.76 -3.23 -6.36
C LYS A 20 -11.82 -2.25 -5.87
N GLU A 21 -12.91 -2.74 -5.31
CA GLU A 21 -13.94 -1.89 -4.68
C GLU A 21 -13.32 -1.02 -3.58
N TRP A 22 -12.54 -1.63 -2.69
CA TRP A 22 -11.86 -0.90 -1.63
C TRP A 22 -10.85 0.14 -2.14
N MET A 23 -10.04 -0.17 -3.15
CA MET A 23 -9.13 0.80 -3.75
C MET A 23 -9.88 2.00 -4.35
N SER A 24 -11.04 1.75 -4.96
CA SER A 24 -11.90 2.82 -5.46
C SER A 24 -12.44 3.68 -4.32
N GLU A 25 -12.77 3.10 -3.17
CA GLU A 25 -13.23 3.84 -2.01
C GLU A 25 -12.12 4.68 -1.39
N ILE A 26 -10.89 4.17 -1.31
CA ILE A 26 -9.72 4.97 -0.88
C ILE A 26 -9.55 6.18 -1.82
N GLN A 27 -9.67 5.98 -3.13
CA GLN A 27 -9.55 7.08 -4.10
C GLN A 27 -10.70 8.09 -3.98
N ASN A 28 -11.92 7.65 -3.66
CA ASN A 28 -13.04 8.54 -3.37
C ASN A 28 -12.84 9.33 -2.06
N ARG A 29 -12.10 8.76 -1.11
CA ARG A 29 -11.75 9.35 0.19
C ARG A 29 -10.29 9.82 0.21
N GLU A 30 -9.79 10.30 -0.93
CA GLU A 30 -8.39 10.67 -1.12
C GLU A 30 -7.92 11.67 -0.06
N ASP A 31 -8.73 12.65 0.33
CA ASP A 31 -8.39 13.62 1.37
C ASP A 31 -8.05 12.93 2.70
N GLU A 32 -8.87 11.97 3.15
CA GLU A 32 -8.62 11.22 4.38
C GLU A 32 -7.38 10.33 4.25
N ALA A 33 -7.20 9.67 3.11
CA ALA A 33 -6.03 8.85 2.83
C ALA A 33 -4.73 9.67 2.80
N ILE A 34 -4.75 10.85 2.19
CA ILE A 34 -3.61 11.77 2.19
C ILE A 34 -3.31 12.25 3.60
N GLU A 35 -4.33 12.47 4.45
CA GLU A 35 -4.12 12.85 5.84
C GLU A 35 -3.38 11.79 6.65
N THR A 36 -3.63 10.50 6.41
CA THR A 36 -2.90 9.42 7.08
C THR A 36 -1.45 9.32 6.58
N LEU A 37 -1.21 9.61 5.29
CA LEU A 37 0.13 9.61 4.68
C LEU A 37 1.03 10.78 5.14
N LYS A 38 0.45 11.90 5.61
CA LYS A 38 1.19 13.08 6.11
C LYS A 38 2.13 12.78 7.29
N GLY A 39 2.03 11.60 7.91
CA GLY A 39 2.93 11.13 8.98
C GLY A 39 4.36 10.79 8.55
N GLY A 40 4.73 10.97 7.27
CA GLY A 40 6.09 10.75 6.77
C GLY A 40 6.18 9.97 5.45
N MET A 41 5.04 9.62 4.84
CA MET A 41 4.97 8.98 3.54
C MET A 41 4.78 10.03 2.43
N HIS A 42 5.69 10.03 1.45
CA HIS A 42 5.68 10.96 0.31
C HIS A 42 4.80 10.48 -0.83
N ALA A 43 4.76 9.17 -1.05
CA ALA A 43 3.94 8.56 -2.09
C ALA A 43 3.62 7.12 -1.73
N GLU A 44 2.39 6.72 -2.01
CA GLU A 44 1.95 5.33 -2.04
C GLU A 44 1.33 5.05 -3.40
N THR A 45 1.60 3.89 -3.98
CA THR A 45 0.96 3.46 -5.23
C THR A 45 0.69 1.97 -5.16
N ALA A 46 -0.59 1.61 -5.28
CA ALA A 46 -1.04 0.23 -5.33
C ALA A 46 -1.18 -0.25 -6.78
N PHE A 47 -0.71 -1.45 -7.05
CA PHE A 47 -0.87 -2.16 -8.31
C PHE A 47 -1.45 -3.54 -8.04
N LEU A 48 -2.22 -4.06 -9.00
CA LEU A 48 -2.65 -5.45 -8.99
C LEU A 48 -1.93 -6.19 -10.11
N GLU A 49 -1.11 -7.16 -9.74
CA GLU A 49 -0.43 -8.06 -10.66
C GLU A 49 -1.26 -9.33 -10.85
N HIS A 50 -1.46 -9.71 -12.11
CA HIS A 50 -2.17 -10.93 -12.51
C HIS A 50 -1.16 -11.94 -13.04
N THR A 51 -1.04 -13.12 -12.42
CA THR A 51 -0.10 -14.18 -12.81
C THR A 51 -0.80 -15.53 -12.91
N GLU A 52 -0.10 -16.55 -13.45
CA GLU A 52 -0.62 -17.93 -13.48
C GLU A 52 -0.79 -18.53 -12.08
N ASP A 53 0.03 -18.10 -11.11
CA ASP A 53 -0.02 -18.52 -9.70
C ASP A 53 -1.05 -17.75 -8.86
N GLY A 54 -1.78 -16.83 -9.47
CA GLY A 54 -2.83 -16.03 -8.85
C GLY A 54 -2.57 -14.53 -8.92
N ASP A 55 -3.36 -13.80 -8.13
CA ASP A 55 -3.36 -12.34 -8.09
C ASP A 55 -2.53 -11.81 -6.91
N PHE A 56 -1.77 -10.73 -7.15
CA PHE A 56 -0.88 -10.15 -6.15
C PHE A 56 -1.09 -8.65 -6.06
N LEU A 57 -1.25 -8.16 -4.83
CA LEU A 57 -1.27 -6.73 -4.52
C LEU A 57 0.17 -6.26 -4.35
N VAL A 58 0.57 -5.28 -5.14
CA VAL A 58 1.92 -4.73 -5.13
C VAL A 58 1.86 -3.27 -4.70
N TYR A 59 2.56 -2.91 -3.62
CA TYR A 59 2.65 -1.52 -3.18
C TYR A 59 4.04 -0.96 -3.42
N TYR A 60 4.10 0.17 -4.09
CA TYR A 60 5.26 1.05 -4.09
C TYR A 60 5.04 2.15 -3.05
N MET A 61 5.95 2.26 -2.10
CA MET A 61 5.92 3.30 -1.06
C MET A 61 7.23 4.06 -1.05
N LYS A 62 7.12 5.38 -0.87
CA LYS A 62 8.24 6.28 -0.61
C LYS A 62 7.97 7.03 0.68
N ALA A 63 8.83 6.89 1.67
CA ALA A 63 8.70 7.56 2.97
C ALA A 63 10.06 8.12 3.42
N ASP A 64 10.09 9.08 4.34
CA ASP A 64 11.37 9.48 4.95
C ASP A 64 11.99 8.36 5.79
N ASP A 65 11.13 7.58 6.45
CA ASP A 65 11.46 6.41 7.25
C ASP A 65 10.27 5.45 7.17
N ILE A 66 10.45 4.32 6.51
CA ILE A 66 9.35 3.38 6.26
C ILE A 66 8.90 2.67 7.55
N GLU A 67 9.82 2.40 8.48
CA GLU A 67 9.49 1.74 9.75
C GLU A 67 8.62 2.67 10.62
N GLN A 68 8.96 3.95 10.67
CA GLN A 68 8.14 4.95 11.36
C GLN A 68 6.78 5.13 10.68
N ALA A 69 6.73 5.12 9.35
CA ALA A 69 5.46 5.21 8.61
C ALA A 69 4.55 4.01 8.91
N TYR A 70 5.09 2.78 8.95
CA TYR A 70 4.31 1.61 9.34
C TYR A 70 3.82 1.70 10.77
N LYS A 71 4.66 2.14 11.71
CA LYS A 71 4.24 2.31 13.10
C LYS A 71 3.13 3.37 13.24
N ALA A 72 3.25 4.48 12.52
CA ALA A 72 2.22 5.52 12.49
C ALA A 72 0.90 4.98 11.92
N PHE A 73 0.96 4.17 10.86
CA PHE A 73 -0.21 3.48 10.31
C PHE A 73 -0.80 2.48 11.31
N GLU A 74 0.03 1.71 12.04
CA GLU A 74 -0.41 0.74 13.04
C GLU A 74 -1.17 1.38 14.20
N ASP A 75 -0.65 2.48 14.75
CA ASP A 75 -1.25 3.25 15.85
C ASP A 75 -2.31 4.28 15.38
N SER A 76 -2.54 4.40 14.07
CA SER A 76 -3.44 5.42 13.52
C SER A 76 -4.88 5.31 14.06
N PRO A 77 -5.45 6.41 14.59
CA PRO A 77 -6.83 6.42 15.05
C PRO A 77 -7.85 6.58 13.91
N HIS A 78 -7.39 6.91 12.69
CA HIS A 78 -8.25 7.22 11.55
C HIS A 78 -9.11 6.01 11.15
N GLU A 79 -10.37 6.27 10.79
CA GLU A 79 -11.32 5.21 10.43
C GLU A 79 -10.90 4.49 9.14
N ILE A 80 -10.39 5.25 8.16
CA ILE A 80 -9.91 4.70 6.89
C ILE A 80 -8.80 3.66 7.08
N ASP A 81 -7.87 3.85 8.03
CA ASP A 81 -6.79 2.89 8.30
C ASP A 81 -7.30 1.62 8.99
N LYS A 82 -8.31 1.74 9.86
CA LYS A 82 -8.96 0.59 10.51
C LYS A 82 -9.70 -0.26 9.49
N GLU A 83 -10.45 0.39 8.60
CA GLU A 83 -11.14 -0.27 7.50
C GLU A 83 -10.14 -0.89 6.52
N HIS A 84 -9.04 -0.19 6.21
CA HIS A 84 -7.98 -0.69 5.35
C HIS A 84 -7.39 -1.98 5.89
N LYS A 85 -7.00 -2.01 7.18
CA LYS A 85 -6.50 -3.22 7.85
C LYS A 85 -7.54 -4.35 7.85
N ALA A 86 -8.82 -4.02 8.00
CA ALA A 86 -9.89 -5.02 7.96
C ALA A 86 -10.05 -5.62 6.57
N VAL A 87 -10.04 -4.80 5.52
CA VAL A 87 -10.12 -5.27 4.13
C VAL A 87 -8.88 -6.08 3.76
N MET A 88 -7.67 -5.60 4.09
CA MET A 88 -6.43 -6.33 3.80
C MET A 88 -6.43 -7.72 4.45
N ARG A 89 -6.92 -7.85 5.69
CA ARG A 89 -7.07 -9.17 6.33
C ARG A 89 -8.14 -10.07 5.70
N ASP A 90 -9.14 -9.51 5.02
CA ASP A 90 -10.19 -10.29 4.34
C ASP A 90 -9.76 -10.72 2.92
N VAL A 91 -8.97 -9.88 2.23
CA VAL A 91 -8.64 -10.08 0.81
C VAL A 91 -7.27 -10.71 0.59
N LEU A 92 -6.31 -10.54 1.49
CA LEU A 92 -4.98 -11.14 1.38
C LEU A 92 -4.97 -12.55 1.99
N GLU A 93 -4.15 -13.44 1.44
CA GLU A 93 -4.04 -14.83 1.91
C GLU A 93 -3.36 -14.91 3.28
N THR A 94 -2.16 -14.34 3.40
CA THR A 94 -1.43 -14.23 4.67
C THR A 94 -1.12 -12.78 5.05
N GLY A 95 -1.18 -11.87 4.08
CA GLY A 95 -0.71 -10.49 4.24
C GLY A 95 0.81 -10.35 4.29
N GLU A 96 1.56 -11.43 4.15
CA GLU A 96 3.03 -11.39 4.13
C GLU A 96 3.55 -10.84 2.80
N ASN A 97 4.64 -10.09 2.87
CA ASN A 97 5.38 -9.71 1.67
C ASN A 97 6.12 -10.94 1.15
N VAL A 98 5.66 -11.47 0.02
CA VAL A 98 6.25 -12.61 -0.69
C VAL A 98 7.17 -12.15 -1.84
N GLY A 99 7.34 -10.84 -2.02
CA GLY A 99 8.26 -10.26 -2.99
C GLY A 99 9.67 -10.14 -2.42
N ASP A 100 10.66 -10.56 -3.22
CA ASP A 100 12.07 -10.30 -2.98
C ASP A 100 12.55 -9.31 -4.07
N PHE A 101 12.66 -8.04 -3.70
CA PHE A 101 12.99 -6.96 -4.63
C PHE A 101 14.24 -6.22 -4.19
N GLU A 102 15.18 -6.07 -5.11
CA GLU A 102 16.35 -5.20 -4.95
C GLU A 102 16.09 -3.85 -5.63
N LEU A 103 16.21 -2.75 -4.87
CA LEU A 103 16.12 -1.41 -5.45
C LEU A 103 17.38 -1.10 -6.24
N LEU A 104 17.28 -1.11 -7.57
CA LEU A 104 18.41 -0.77 -8.45
C LEU A 104 18.60 0.74 -8.60
N TYR A 105 17.52 1.51 -8.79
CA TYR A 105 17.57 2.97 -8.86
C TYR A 105 16.19 3.59 -8.59
N HIS A 106 16.20 4.83 -8.07
CA HIS A 106 15.02 5.69 -8.00
C HIS A 106 15.37 7.09 -8.46
N LEU A 107 14.47 7.69 -9.24
CA LEU A 107 14.54 9.08 -9.65
C LEU A 107 13.21 9.75 -9.32
N SER A 108 13.25 10.91 -8.67
CA SER A 108 12.08 11.75 -8.45
C SER A 108 12.33 13.14 -9.00
N ASN A 109 11.39 13.65 -9.79
CA ASN A 109 11.44 15.02 -10.29
C ASN A 109 10.73 15.96 -9.29
N PRO A 110 11.45 16.89 -8.63
CA PRO A 110 10.85 17.76 -7.60
C PRO A 110 9.83 18.78 -8.14
N GLU A 111 9.75 18.96 -9.46
CA GLU A 111 8.84 19.93 -10.11
C GLU A 111 7.44 19.38 -10.42
N GLN A 112 7.21 18.08 -10.26
CA GLN A 112 5.87 17.48 -10.38
C GLN A 112 5.39 17.11 -8.99
N ARG A 113 4.51 17.96 -8.43
CA ARG A 113 3.84 17.75 -7.16
C ARG A 113 2.35 17.67 -7.38
#